data_AF-A0A973DHH2-F1
#
_entry.id   AF-A0A973DHH2-F1
#
_cell.length_a   1.000
_cell.length_b   1.000
_cell.length_c   1.000
_cell.angle_alpha   90.00
_cell.angle_beta   90.00
_cell.angle_gamma   90.00
#
_symmetry.space_group_name_H-M   'P 1'
#
loop_
_entity.id
_entity.type
_entity.pdbx_description
1 polymer ?
#
loop_
_entity_poly.entity_id
_entity_poly.type
_entity_poly.pdbx_seq_one_letter_code
_entity_poly.pdbx_strand_id
1 'polypeptide(L)' 'RYVLSVVDSSKYRLATDGSQFVNLRITGDWIKTGVNAGCVEAAVMAGMQTARAICGWPSEISGEHAFEKG' A
#
# COMPACT_ATOMS: atom_id res chain seq x y z
N ARG A 1 -3.14 13.15 -11.48
CA ARG A 1 -1.71 12.85 -11.80
C ARG A 1 -1.55 11.34 -11.74
N TYR A 2 -0.89 10.71 -12.71
CA TYR A 2 -0.71 9.25 -12.75
C TYR A 2 0.49 8.81 -11.89
N VAL A 3 0.38 7.65 -11.23
CA VAL A 3 1.43 7.07 -10.39
C VAL A 3 2.32 6.14 -11.22
N LEU A 4 3.61 6.46 -11.29
CA LEU A 4 4.58 5.67 -12.04
C LEU A 4 5.13 4.50 -11.22
N SER A 5 5.42 3.40 -11.91
CA SER A 5 6.13 2.23 -11.36
C SER A 5 7.58 2.24 -11.86
N VAL A 6 8.39 3.13 -11.30
CA VAL A 6 9.80 3.28 -11.70
C VAL A 6 10.64 2.15 -11.12
N VAL A 7 11.57 1.61 -11.90
CA VAL A 7 12.49 0.54 -11.46
C VAL A 7 13.19 0.93 -10.15
N ASP A 8 13.29 -0.02 -9.22
CA ASP A 8 13.92 0.11 -7.90
C ASP A 8 13.37 1.23 -6.99
N SER A 9 12.20 1.78 -7.30
CA SER A 9 11.58 2.87 -6.53
C SER A 9 10.63 2.42 -5.42
N SER A 10 10.16 1.16 -5.42
CA SER A 10 9.14 0.69 -4.47
C SER A 10 9.55 0.85 -3.00
N LYS A 11 10.85 0.77 -2.70
CA LYS A 11 11.41 0.98 -1.35
C LYS A 11 11.15 2.37 -0.76
N TYR A 12 10.82 3.36 -1.60
CA TYR A 12 10.52 4.74 -1.16
C TYR A 12 9.03 4.97 -0.88
N ARG A 13 8.16 4.00 -1.17
CA ARG A 13 6.74 4.11 -0.87
C ARG A 13 6.50 3.81 0.61
N LEU A 14 5.76 4.70 1.27
CA LEU A 14 5.37 4.50 2.67
C LEU A 14 4.29 3.42 2.77
N ALA A 15 4.28 2.66 3.88
CA ALA A 15 3.13 1.84 4.26
C ALA A 15 1.98 2.73 4.81
N THR A 16 0.78 2.16 4.95
CA THR A 16 -0.40 2.90 5.46
C THR A 16 -0.16 3.59 6.80
N ASP A 17 0.61 2.95 7.69
CA ASP A 17 1.00 3.39 9.02
C ASP A 17 2.48 3.79 9.11
N GLY A 18 3.18 3.85 7.98
CA GLY A 18 4.62 4.16 7.91
C GLY A 18 4.96 5.65 8.05
N SER A 19 4.00 6.50 8.41
CA SER A 19 4.25 7.92 8.66
C SER A 19 4.84 8.15 10.06
N GLN A 20 5.43 9.32 10.31
CA GLN A 20 5.90 9.69 11.65
C GLN A 20 4.75 9.99 12.66
N PHE A 21 3.50 10.02 12.21
CA PHE A 21 2.34 10.39 13.02
C PHE A 21 1.53 9.16 13.41
N VAL A 22 1.43 8.91 14.72
CA VAL A 22 0.77 7.71 15.28
C VAL A 22 -0.73 7.65 15.00
N ASN A 23 -1.37 8.79 14.72
CA ASN A 23 -2.81 8.93 14.48
C ASN A 23 -3.15 9.26 13.01
N LEU A 24 -2.17 9.21 12.11
CA LEU A 24 -2.39 9.37 10.68
C LEU A 24 -2.27 8.02 9.99
N ARG A 25 -3.18 7.75 9.04
CA ARG A 25 -3.02 6.66 8.08
C ARG A 25 -3.18 7.23 6.69
N ILE A 26 -2.42 6.70 5.74
CA ILE A 26 -2.45 7.11 4.34
C ILE A 26 -2.94 5.95 3.46
N THR A 27 -3.60 6.31 2.37
CA THR A 27 -4.14 5.33 1.41
C THR A 27 -4.09 5.88 0.00
N GLY A 28 -4.00 4.99 -0.99
CA GLY A 28 -3.91 5.30 -2.41
C GLY A 28 -2.95 4.38 -3.16
N ASP A 29 -2.99 4.41 -4.48
CA ASP A 29 -2.12 3.61 -5.37
C ASP A 29 -0.64 4.01 -5.36
N TRP A 30 -0.30 5.13 -4.70
CA TRP A 30 1.06 5.64 -4.54
C TRP A 30 1.78 5.14 -3.28
N ILE A 31 1.07 4.46 -2.36
CA ILE A 31 1.68 3.87 -1.16
C ILE A 31 2.22 2.46 -1.45
N LYS A 32 2.92 1.86 -0.48
CA LYS A 32 3.47 0.51 -0.60
C LYS A 32 2.34 -0.51 -0.61
N THR A 33 2.24 -1.27 -1.69
CA THR A 33 1.31 -2.39 -1.89
C THR A 33 2.04 -3.54 -2.58
N GLY A 34 1.38 -4.69 -2.84
CA GLY A 34 2.00 -5.74 -3.65
C GLY A 34 2.23 -5.32 -5.10
N VAL A 35 1.30 -4.57 -5.70
CA VAL A 35 1.36 -4.23 -7.13
C VAL A 35 2.23 -2.98 -7.40
N ASN A 36 2.41 -2.07 -6.44
CA ASN A 36 3.28 -0.87 -6.52
C ASN A 36 3.22 -0.11 -7.87
N ALA A 37 2.04 -0.06 -8.49
CA ALA A 37 1.81 0.60 -9.77
C ALA A 37 0.51 1.41 -9.72
N GLY A 38 0.39 2.44 -10.58
CA GLY A 38 -0.83 3.23 -10.70
C GLY A 38 -1.95 2.42 -11.32
N CYS A 39 -2.84 1.90 -10.49
CA CYS A 39 -3.97 1.07 -10.90
C CYS A 39 -5.04 1.03 -9.79
N VAL A 40 -6.25 0.59 -10.15
CA VAL A 40 -7.38 0.51 -9.20
C VAL A 40 -7.10 -0.56 -8.15
N GLU A 41 -6.47 -1.66 -8.53
CA GLU A 41 -6.12 -2.79 -7.67
C GLU A 41 -5.18 -2.35 -6.53
N ALA A 42 -4.16 -1.54 -6.84
CA ALA A 42 -3.27 -0.98 -5.84
C ALA A 42 -4.01 -0.02 -4.90
N ALA A 43 -4.89 0.84 -5.41
CA ALA A 43 -5.71 1.72 -4.57
C ALA A 43 -6.63 0.91 -3.63
N VAL A 44 -7.23 -0.17 -4.13
CA VAL A 44 -8.10 -1.06 -3.34
C VAL A 44 -7.31 -1.81 -2.27
N MET A 45 -6.13 -2.36 -2.61
CA MET A 45 -5.24 -2.99 -1.63
C MET A 45 -4.82 -2.02 -0.53
N ALA A 46 -4.40 -0.80 -0.89
CA ALA A 46 -4.06 0.24 0.07
C ALA A 46 -5.23 0.58 1.01
N GLY A 47 -6.46 0.64 0.46
CA GLY A 47 -7.68 0.81 1.25
C GLY A 47 -7.89 -0.31 2.27
N MET A 48 -7.73 -1.56 1.85
CA MET A 48 -7.83 -2.71 2.75
C MET A 48 -6.75 -2.71 3.83
N GLN A 49 -5.50 -2.39 3.48
CA GLN A 49 -4.41 -2.26 4.46
C GLN A 49 -4.71 -1.17 5.50
N THR A 50 -5.25 -0.04 5.03
CA THR A 50 -5.64 1.08 5.89
C THR A 50 -6.78 0.69 6.82
N ALA A 51 -7.80 -0.01 6.31
CA ALA A 51 -8.88 -0.54 7.13
C ALA A 51 -8.34 -1.51 8.19
N ARG A 52 -7.42 -2.41 7.81
CA ARG A 52 -6.76 -3.34 8.73
C ARG A 52 -6.01 -2.59 9.84
N ALA A 53 -5.30 -1.52 9.50
CA ALA A 53 -4.59 -0.70 10.49
C ALA A 53 -5.54 0.09 11.42
N ILE A 54 -6.79 0.32 11.02
CA ILE A 54 -7.79 1.04 11.83
C ILE A 54 -8.59 0.09 12.72
N CYS A 55 -9.09 -1.02 12.16
CA CYS A 55 -10.05 -1.89 12.84
C CYS A 55 -9.67 -3.38 12.85
N GLY A 56 -8.50 -3.75 12.33
CA GLY A 56 -8.02 -5.14 12.29
C GLY A 56 -8.52 -5.97 11.12
N TRP A 57 -9.31 -5.41 10.19
CA TRP A 57 -9.89 -6.14 9.06
C TRP A 57 -9.68 -5.44 7.70
N PRO A 58 -9.53 -6.20 6.59
CA PRO A 58 -9.53 -7.66 6.52
C PRO A 58 -8.24 -8.27 7.07
N SER A 59 -8.27 -9.48 7.62
CA SER A 59 -7.08 -10.16 8.18
C SER A 59 -6.07 -10.58 7.11
N GLU A 60 -6.54 -10.86 5.90
CA GLU A 60 -5.73 -11.24 4.73
C GLU A 60 -6.13 -10.39 3.53
N ILE A 61 -5.15 -10.04 2.70
CA ILE A 61 -5.37 -9.27 1.46
C ILE A 61 -4.72 -10.04 0.32
N SER A 62 -5.53 -10.40 -0.67
CA SER A 62 -5.03 -11.10 -1.85
C SER A 62 -3.99 -10.26 -2.59
N GLY A 63 -2.84 -10.87 -2.88
CA GLY A 63 -1.75 -10.21 -3.61
C GLY A 63 -0.96 -9.18 -2.81
N GLU A 64 -1.15 -9.07 -1.48
CA GLU A 64 -0.46 -8.08 -0.64
C GLU A 64 1.07 -8.15 -0.73
N HIS A 65 1.61 -9.36 -0.84
CA HIS A 65 3.04 -9.64 -0.96
C HIS A 65 3.44 -10.07 -2.38
N ALA A 66 2.56 -9.83 -3.36
CA ALA A 66 2.90 -10.12 -4.74
C ALA A 66 4.17 -9.34 -5.10
N PHE A 67 5.16 -10.02 -5.69
CA PHE A 67 6.41 -9.44 -6.17
C PHE A 67 7.38 -8.89 -5.11
N GLU A 68 7.11 -9.08 -3.81
CA GLU A 68 8.15 -8.88 -2.79
C GLU A 68 9.22 -9.98 -2.96
N LYS A 69 10.50 -9.59 -2.91
CA LYS A 69 11.60 -10.57 -2.91
C LYS A 69 11.63 -11.23 -1.53
N GLY A 70 11.50 -12.56 -1.50
CA GLY A 70 11.65 -13.38 -0.30
C GLY A 70 13.07 -13.38 0.27
#